data_AF-A2X055-F1
#
_entry.id   AF-A2X055-F1
#
_cell.length_a   1.000
_cell.length_b   1.000
_cell.length_c   1.000
_cell.angle_alpha   90.00
_cell.angle_beta   90.00
_cell.angle_gamma   90.00
#
_symmetry.space_group_name_H-M   'P 1'
#
loop_
_entity.id
_entity.type
_entity.pdbx_description
1 polymer ?
#
loop_
_entity_poly.entity_id
_entity_poly.type
_entity_poly.pdbx_seq_one_letter_code
_entity_poly.pdbx_strand_id
1 'polypeptide(L)'
;MGNICGGSGKAHVSGDCRPPSSGTMTPKTSSSVTTSNSTTGKLSSVGSSFMASSGSGGTSSGFDDGVYPEGQILEAPNLRTFTFIELRTATKNFRPDSVLGEGGFGRVYKGWVDEKTMNPVKGGTGMVVAVKKLNSESMQGYEEWQSEINFLGRLSHPNLVKLLGYCFEDKELLLVYEFMAKGSLENHLFKKGCPPLSWELRLKIAIGAARGLAFLHASEKQVIYRDFKASNILLDANYNAKLSDFGLAKLGPTGSNSHITTRVMGTYGYAAPEYVATGHLYVKSDVYGFGVVMLEMMSGQRALDPNRPNGQLSLVDWAKPYLADRRKLARLMDPRFEGQYNSKQAVQAAQLTLNCLAGEPRSRPSMKEVLETLERIESMKSRARDARGSGSSRDHSHGRTTAHQRSSPRPDGRRGSRTNGHATKAR
;
A
#
# COMPACT_ATOMS: atom_id res chain seq x y z
N MET A 1 -60.22 22.82 -9.90
CA MET A 1 -59.19 23.71 -9.33
C MET A 1 -57.86 22.97 -9.31
N GLY A 2 -56.86 23.49 -10.04
CA GLY A 2 -55.41 23.44 -9.75
C GLY A 2 -54.67 22.09 -9.65
N ASN A 3 -53.80 21.85 -10.62
CA ASN A 3 -52.60 20.99 -10.59
C ASN A 3 -51.69 21.22 -9.36
N ILE A 4 -50.82 20.25 -9.02
CA ILE A 4 -49.33 20.33 -9.12
C ILE A 4 -48.63 19.05 -8.59
N CYS A 5 -47.51 18.75 -9.24
CA CYS A 5 -46.66 17.55 -9.28
C CYS A 5 -45.66 17.33 -8.11
N GLY A 6 -45.03 16.14 -8.12
CA GLY A 6 -43.65 15.86 -7.65
C GLY A 6 -43.58 14.79 -6.54
N GLY A 7 -42.77 13.73 -6.56
CA GLY A 7 -41.63 13.35 -7.38
C GLY A 7 -40.55 12.71 -6.48
N SER A 8 -40.01 11.54 -6.89
CA SER A 8 -38.70 10.96 -6.50
C SER A 8 -38.56 10.43 -5.06
N GLY A 9 -37.90 9.33 -4.73
CA GLY A 9 -37.00 8.42 -5.42
C GLY A 9 -36.18 7.72 -4.34
N LYS A 10 -36.34 6.40 -4.17
CA LYS A 10 -35.64 5.61 -3.15
C LYS A 10 -34.16 5.46 -3.51
N ALA A 11 -33.26 5.87 -2.63
CA ALA A 11 -31.84 5.57 -2.70
C ALA A 11 -31.52 4.30 -1.89
N HIS A 12 -30.90 3.33 -2.56
CA HIS A 12 -30.34 2.10 -2.00
C HIS A 12 -29.08 2.44 -1.19
N VAL A 13 -29.00 2.02 0.07
CA VAL A 13 -27.79 2.10 0.90
C VAL A 13 -27.06 0.76 0.86
N SER A 14 -25.77 0.83 0.52
CA SER A 14 -24.82 -0.27 0.38
C SER A 14 -24.51 -0.96 1.71
N GLY A 15 -24.38 -2.29 1.66
CA GLY A 15 -24.25 -3.17 2.82
C GLY A 15 -22.88 -3.15 3.49
N ASP A 16 -22.91 -3.18 4.82
CA ASP A 16 -21.77 -3.36 5.71
C ASP A 16 -21.26 -4.81 5.69
N CYS A 17 -19.94 -4.98 5.57
CA CYS A 17 -19.26 -6.27 5.75
C CYS A 17 -19.19 -6.63 7.25
N ARG A 18 -20.11 -7.48 7.72
CA ARG A 18 -20.03 -8.12 9.05
C ARG A 18 -19.04 -9.29 9.07
N PRO A 19 -18.33 -9.54 10.19
CA PRO A 19 -17.52 -10.74 10.36
C PRO A 19 -18.40 -11.94 10.76
N PRO A 20 -18.12 -13.17 10.25
CA PRO A 20 -18.70 -14.38 10.81
C PRO A 20 -17.98 -14.80 12.10
N SER A 21 -18.77 -15.29 13.05
CA SER A 21 -18.35 -15.91 14.31
C SER A 21 -17.42 -17.10 14.09
N SER A 22 -16.28 -17.13 14.79
CA SER A 22 -15.30 -18.21 14.77
C SER A 22 -15.80 -19.45 15.50
N GLY A 23 -15.91 -20.56 14.78
CA GLY A 23 -16.04 -21.90 15.33
C GLY A 23 -14.71 -22.37 15.93
N THR A 24 -14.79 -22.98 17.10
CA THR A 24 -13.68 -23.50 17.90
C THR A 24 -12.99 -24.67 17.18
N MET A 25 -11.68 -24.53 16.90
CA MET A 25 -10.80 -25.63 16.49
C MET A 25 -9.55 -25.58 17.39
N THR A 26 -9.37 -26.65 18.16
CA THR A 26 -8.25 -26.87 19.08
C THR A 26 -6.97 -27.22 18.30
N PRO A 27 -5.80 -26.63 18.63
CA PRO A 27 -4.52 -27.13 18.10
C PRO A 27 -3.97 -28.24 18.99
N LYS A 28 -3.72 -29.42 18.38
CA LYS A 28 -2.88 -30.46 18.96
C LYS A 28 -1.42 -30.01 18.93
N THR A 29 -0.78 -30.12 20.08
CA THR A 29 0.64 -29.92 20.33
C THR A 29 1.49 -30.99 19.62
N SER A 30 2.57 -30.57 18.96
CA SER A 30 3.74 -31.41 18.76
C SER A 30 5.00 -30.55 18.89
N SER A 31 5.67 -30.76 20.02
CA SER A 31 6.96 -30.22 20.39
C SER A 31 8.07 -30.93 19.62
N SER A 32 9.02 -30.18 19.07
CA SER A 32 10.37 -30.69 18.85
C SER A 32 11.37 -29.69 19.44
N VAL A 33 12.04 -30.17 20.50
CA VAL A 33 13.11 -29.52 21.24
C VAL A 33 14.41 -29.83 20.50
N THR A 34 15.20 -28.80 20.20
CA THR A 34 16.62 -28.99 19.89
C THR A 34 17.44 -28.02 20.73
N THR A 35 18.08 -28.61 21.73
CA THR A 35 19.12 -28.05 22.60
C THR A 35 20.39 -27.70 21.81
N SER A 36 20.96 -26.53 22.06
CA SER A 36 22.40 -26.31 21.89
C SER A 36 22.91 -25.26 22.88
N ASN A 37 24.04 -25.62 23.50
CA ASN A 37 24.59 -25.12 24.74
C ASN A 37 24.98 -23.64 24.78
N SER A 38 24.84 -23.09 25.99
CA SER A 38 25.33 -21.81 26.46
C SER A 38 26.84 -21.83 26.72
N THR A 39 27.53 -20.81 26.22
CA THR A 39 28.84 -20.37 26.73
C THR A 39 28.70 -18.95 27.25
N THR A 40 28.98 -18.78 28.54
CA THR A 40 28.90 -17.55 29.32
C THR A 40 29.99 -16.55 28.92
N GLY A 41 29.58 -15.39 28.40
CA GLY A 41 30.44 -14.21 28.25
C GLY A 41 29.74 -12.99 28.85
N LYS A 42 30.24 -12.53 30.00
CA LYS A 42 29.86 -11.24 30.62
C LYS A 42 30.23 -10.11 29.66
N LEU A 43 29.28 -9.24 29.30
CA LEU A 43 29.59 -7.93 28.72
C LEU A 43 28.69 -6.86 29.34
N SER A 44 29.36 -5.82 29.79
CA SER A 44 28.93 -4.68 30.60
C SER A 44 27.89 -3.80 29.91
N SER A 45 26.95 -3.31 30.70
CA SER A 45 26.03 -2.24 30.36
C SER A 45 26.80 -0.95 30.07
N VAL A 46 26.71 -0.47 28.82
CA VAL A 46 27.07 0.92 28.50
C VAL A 46 25.81 1.57 27.95
N GLY A 47 25.08 2.26 28.84
CA GLY A 47 23.98 3.12 28.44
C GLY A 47 24.55 4.34 27.72
N SER A 48 24.28 4.47 26.42
CA SER A 48 24.58 5.69 25.68
C SER A 48 23.48 6.71 25.94
N SER A 49 23.63 7.48 27.01
CA SER A 49 22.93 8.76 27.21
C SER A 49 23.42 9.78 26.19
N PHE A 50 22.52 10.36 25.41
CA PHE A 50 22.82 11.48 24.52
C PHE A 50 22.86 12.77 25.34
N MET A 51 24.01 13.45 25.38
CA MET A 51 24.08 14.84 25.83
C MET A 51 23.71 15.76 24.66
N ALA A 52 22.79 16.70 24.92
CA ALA A 52 22.57 17.84 24.06
C ALA A 52 23.65 18.89 24.36
N SER A 53 24.53 19.16 23.38
CA SER A 53 25.41 20.33 23.43
C SER A 53 24.88 21.39 22.47
N SER A 54 24.34 22.46 23.03
CA SER A 54 24.04 23.70 22.33
C SER A 54 25.34 24.39 21.92
N GLY A 55 25.50 24.65 20.62
CA GLY A 55 26.57 25.47 20.08
C GLY A 55 26.04 26.30 18.92
N SER A 56 25.72 27.56 19.19
CA SER A 56 25.40 28.55 18.16
C SER A 56 26.66 28.93 17.38
N GLY A 57 26.56 28.90 16.05
CA GLY A 57 27.60 29.38 15.15
C GLY A 57 27.20 29.15 13.70
N GLY A 58 26.45 30.10 13.13
CA GLY A 58 26.05 30.03 11.73
C GLY A 58 27.24 30.23 10.77
N THR A 59 27.26 29.44 9.71
CA THR A 59 27.70 29.89 8.38
C THR A 59 26.92 29.11 7.33
N SER A 60 26.24 29.84 6.46
CA SER A 60 25.50 29.35 5.31
C SER A 60 26.46 28.95 4.20
N SER A 61 26.42 27.69 3.77
CA SER A 61 26.91 27.28 2.45
C SER A 61 26.02 26.18 1.92
N GLY A 62 25.36 26.48 0.80
CA GLY A 62 24.25 25.71 0.25
C GLY A 62 24.58 24.27 -0.11
N PHE A 63 23.58 23.41 0.10
CA PHE A 63 23.52 22.07 -0.45
C PHE A 63 22.14 21.87 -1.08
N ASP A 64 22.17 21.24 -2.24
CA ASP A 64 21.05 20.84 -3.10
C ASP A 64 20.02 20.05 -2.28
N ASP A 65 19.00 20.77 -1.80
CA ASP A 65 17.89 20.21 -1.05
C ASP A 65 17.01 19.47 -2.06
N GLY A 66 17.17 18.15 -2.12
CA GLY A 66 16.22 17.24 -2.76
C GLY A 66 14.90 17.24 -1.99
N VAL A 67 14.22 18.38 -1.97
CA VAL A 67 12.96 18.60 -1.26
C VAL A 67 11.90 17.71 -1.89
N TYR A 68 11.48 16.68 -1.17
CA TYR A 68 10.16 16.10 -1.40
C TYR A 68 9.16 17.14 -0.88
N PRO A 69 8.43 17.85 -1.74
CA PRO A 69 7.67 19.05 -1.36
C PRO A 69 6.56 18.80 -0.34
N GLU A 70 6.26 17.53 -0.03
CA GLU A 70 5.16 17.12 0.83
C GLU A 70 5.63 16.56 2.20
N GLY A 71 6.93 16.42 2.45
CA GLY A 71 7.46 15.80 3.67
C GLY A 71 8.36 16.72 4.51
N GLN A 72 8.29 16.59 5.83
CA GLN A 72 9.17 17.31 6.76
C GLN A 72 9.68 16.39 7.87
N ILE A 73 10.93 16.61 8.28
CA ILE A 73 11.53 16.04 9.49
C ILE A 73 11.51 17.12 10.58
N LEU A 74 10.82 16.87 11.68
CA LEU A 74 10.70 17.78 12.82
C LEU A 74 11.92 17.66 13.73
N GLU A 75 12.35 18.79 14.30
CA GLU A 75 13.45 18.82 15.29
C GLU A 75 13.11 18.02 16.55
N ALA A 76 11.85 18.10 16.98
CA ALA A 76 11.32 17.39 18.15
C ALA A 76 9.98 16.74 17.83
N PRO A 77 9.64 15.60 18.48
CA PRO A 77 8.33 15.00 18.34
C PRO A 77 7.22 15.91 18.85
N ASN A 78 6.21 16.18 18.01
CA ASN A 78 4.98 16.87 18.44
C ASN A 78 3.89 15.85 18.76
N LEU A 79 4.09 15.13 19.87
CA LEU A 79 3.25 14.01 20.28
C LEU A 79 2.51 14.33 21.58
N ARG A 80 1.21 14.00 21.64
CA ARG A 80 0.47 14.06 22.90
C ARG A 80 0.92 12.93 23.83
N THR A 81 1.17 13.27 25.09
CA THR A 81 1.29 12.28 26.17
C THR A 81 -0.11 11.98 26.69
N PHE A 82 -0.53 10.72 26.60
CA PHE A 82 -1.80 10.24 27.12
C PHE A 82 -1.58 9.49 28.43
N THR A 83 -2.55 9.58 29.33
CA THR A 83 -2.60 8.67 30.48
C THR A 83 -3.20 7.32 30.08
N PHE A 84 -2.89 6.27 30.82
CA PHE A 84 -3.45 4.94 30.58
C PHE A 84 -4.98 4.95 30.76
N ILE A 85 -5.49 5.71 31.73
CA ILE A 85 -6.93 5.87 31.96
C ILE A 85 -7.62 6.54 30.77
N GLU A 86 -6.98 7.52 30.14
CA GLU A 86 -7.51 8.15 28.93
C GLU A 86 -7.65 7.15 27.79
N LEU A 87 -6.60 6.39 27.48
CA LEU A 87 -6.62 5.40 26.39
C LEU A 87 -7.55 4.24 26.70
N ARG A 88 -7.62 3.81 27.97
CA ARG A 88 -8.59 2.84 28.44
C ARG A 88 -10.02 3.35 28.21
N THR A 89 -10.30 4.62 28.49
CA THR A 89 -11.62 5.22 28.25
C THR A 89 -11.94 5.32 26.75
N ALA A 90 -10.99 5.82 25.95
CA ALA A 90 -11.15 6.00 24.50
C ALA A 90 -11.43 4.67 23.77
N THR A 91 -10.86 3.56 24.26
CA THR A 91 -11.02 2.20 23.71
C THR A 91 -12.12 1.38 24.40
N LYS A 92 -12.90 1.99 25.30
CA LYS A 92 -13.94 1.34 26.10
C LYS A 92 -13.43 0.13 26.90
N ASN A 93 -12.27 0.27 27.56
CA ASN A 93 -11.52 -0.77 28.26
C ASN A 93 -10.92 -1.83 27.33
N PHE A 94 -10.34 -1.42 26.20
CA PHE A 94 -9.67 -2.32 25.25
C PHE A 94 -10.53 -3.53 24.84
N ARG A 95 -11.81 -3.28 24.54
CA ARG A 95 -12.75 -4.37 24.28
C ARG A 95 -12.31 -5.24 23.09
N PRO A 96 -12.50 -6.57 23.15
CA PRO A 96 -12.14 -7.47 22.05
C PRO A 96 -12.81 -7.14 20.71
N ASP A 97 -14.04 -6.61 20.73
CA ASP A 97 -14.77 -6.22 19.52
C ASP A 97 -14.26 -4.95 18.84
N SER A 98 -13.36 -4.21 19.51
CA SER A 98 -12.67 -3.04 18.96
C SER A 98 -11.30 -3.35 18.36
N VAL A 99 -10.87 -4.63 18.38
CA VAL A 99 -9.57 -5.04 17.86
C VAL A 99 -9.54 -4.87 16.33
N LEU A 100 -8.57 -4.09 15.86
CA LEU A 100 -8.30 -3.84 14.45
C LEU A 100 -7.28 -4.83 13.88
N GLY A 101 -6.37 -5.31 14.72
CA GLY A 101 -5.33 -6.28 14.36
C GLY A 101 -4.50 -6.71 15.57
N GLU A 102 -3.83 -7.84 15.43
CA GLU A 102 -2.92 -8.42 16.43
C GLU A 102 -1.72 -9.02 15.69
N GLY A 103 -0.52 -8.78 16.21
CA GLY A 103 0.72 -9.30 15.64
C GLY A 103 1.84 -9.38 16.68
N GLY A 104 3.07 -9.67 16.24
CA GLY A 104 4.24 -9.78 17.13
C GLY A 104 4.52 -8.51 17.94
N PHE A 105 4.01 -7.37 17.49
CA PHE A 105 4.20 -6.04 18.05
C PHE A 105 3.07 -5.60 19.00
N GLY A 106 2.16 -6.52 19.34
CA GLY A 106 1.02 -6.27 20.24
C GLY A 106 -0.34 -6.19 19.54
N ARG A 107 -1.32 -5.59 20.24
CA ARG A 107 -2.72 -5.50 19.79
C ARG A 107 -3.09 -4.07 19.48
N VAL A 108 -3.85 -3.88 18.41
CA VAL A 108 -4.35 -2.57 17.98
C VAL A 108 -5.85 -2.48 18.20
N TYR A 109 -6.29 -1.45 18.90
CA TYR A 109 -7.68 -1.20 19.28
C TYR A 109 -8.20 0.07 18.61
N LYS A 110 -9.48 0.08 18.26
CA LYS A 110 -10.18 1.27 17.80
C LYS A 110 -10.57 2.15 18.99
N GLY A 111 -10.21 3.43 18.94
CA GLY A 111 -10.55 4.43 19.96
C GLY A 111 -11.22 5.67 19.38
N TRP A 112 -11.77 6.50 20.26
CA TRP A 112 -12.37 7.79 19.92
C TRP A 112 -11.86 8.90 20.83
N VAL A 113 -11.39 9.99 20.22
CA VAL A 113 -10.90 11.19 20.91
C VAL A 113 -11.49 12.44 20.27
N ASP A 114 -11.54 13.54 21.02
CA ASP A 114 -11.88 14.84 20.47
C ASP A 114 -10.77 15.33 19.53
N GLU A 115 -11.13 15.92 18.39
CA GLU A 115 -10.16 16.26 17.33
C GLU A 115 -9.17 17.36 17.75
N LYS A 116 -9.60 18.29 18.61
CA LYS A 116 -8.77 19.45 19.01
C LYS A 116 -8.03 19.18 20.30
N THR A 117 -8.75 18.72 21.31
CA THR A 117 -8.18 18.50 22.63
C THR A 117 -7.44 17.18 22.69
N MET A 118 -7.80 16.18 21.86
CA MET A 118 -7.37 14.77 21.94
C MET A 118 -7.87 14.01 23.18
N ASN A 119 -8.81 14.57 23.94
CA ASN A 119 -9.38 13.92 25.11
C ASN A 119 -10.32 12.77 24.70
N PRO A 120 -10.46 11.71 25.50
CA PRO A 120 -11.38 10.61 25.20
C PRO A 120 -12.83 11.10 25.05
N VAL A 121 -13.54 10.58 24.05
CA VAL A 121 -14.96 10.89 23.83
C VAL A 121 -15.78 9.62 23.65
N LYS A 122 -17.11 9.77 23.64
CA LYS A 122 -18.01 8.64 23.43
C LYS A 122 -17.79 8.02 22.05
N GLY A 123 -17.76 6.69 21.99
CA GLY A 123 -17.59 5.99 20.72
C GLY A 123 -18.67 6.36 19.70
N GLY A 124 -18.25 6.71 18.49
CA GLY A 124 -19.10 7.23 17.42
C GLY A 124 -19.16 8.77 17.36
N THR A 125 -18.54 9.46 18.31
CA THR A 125 -18.34 10.92 18.30
C THR A 125 -16.85 11.24 18.24
N GLY A 126 -16.48 12.38 17.65
CA GLY A 126 -15.07 12.80 17.51
C GLY A 126 -14.26 12.02 16.47
N MET A 127 -12.95 12.17 16.57
CA MET A 127 -11.96 11.54 15.69
C MET A 127 -11.69 10.09 16.09
N VAL A 128 -11.69 9.20 15.11
CA VAL A 128 -11.33 7.79 15.31
C VAL A 128 -9.80 7.66 15.32
N VAL A 129 -9.27 6.91 16.28
CA VAL A 129 -7.83 6.61 16.41
C VAL A 129 -7.57 5.11 16.48
N ALA A 130 -6.34 4.71 16.17
CA ALA A 130 -5.84 3.36 16.38
C ALA A 130 -4.86 3.37 17.56
N VAL A 131 -5.17 2.62 18.62
CA VAL A 131 -4.37 2.53 19.85
C VAL A 131 -3.65 1.18 19.85
N LYS A 132 -2.34 1.17 19.60
CA LYS A 132 -1.48 -0.02 19.65
C LYS A 132 -0.96 -0.18 21.08
N LYS A 133 -1.34 -1.27 21.74
CA LYS A 133 -0.80 -1.69 23.04
C LYS A 133 0.30 -2.72 22.79
N LEU A 134 1.54 -2.38 23.10
CA LEU A 134 2.70 -3.25 22.89
C LEU A 134 2.85 -4.26 24.03
N ASN A 135 3.58 -5.34 23.76
CA ASN A 135 3.91 -6.33 24.79
C ASN A 135 5.09 -5.84 25.64
N SER A 136 4.78 -5.32 26.83
CA SER A 136 5.76 -4.75 27.76
C SER A 136 6.64 -5.75 28.50
N GLU A 137 6.32 -7.05 28.42
CA GLU A 137 7.14 -8.10 29.04
C GLU A 137 8.38 -8.47 28.19
N SER A 138 8.50 -7.90 26.99
CA SER A 138 9.63 -8.16 26.07
C SER A 138 10.54 -6.93 25.95
N MET A 139 11.85 -7.14 26.02
CA MET A 139 12.85 -6.10 25.71
C MET A 139 12.63 -5.48 24.33
N GLN A 140 12.22 -6.34 23.38
CA GLN A 140 11.90 -5.97 22.01
C GLN A 140 10.75 -4.95 21.93
N GLY A 141 9.69 -5.11 22.74
CA GLY A 141 8.55 -4.19 22.74
C GLY A 141 8.91 -2.77 23.15
N TYR A 142 9.86 -2.59 24.08
CA TYR A 142 10.36 -1.27 24.47
C TYR A 142 11.21 -0.63 23.36
N GLU A 143 12.14 -1.39 22.76
CA GLU A 143 12.97 -0.91 21.65
C GLU A 143 12.11 -0.48 20.45
N GLU A 144 11.07 -1.25 20.12
CA GLU A 144 10.14 -0.94 19.04
C GLU A 144 9.30 0.31 19.36
N TRP A 145 8.78 0.43 20.58
CA TRP A 145 8.06 1.62 21.03
C TRP A 145 8.93 2.88 20.92
N GLN A 146 10.17 2.80 21.40
CA GLN A 146 11.12 3.90 21.34
C GLN A 146 11.49 4.23 19.89
N SER A 147 11.68 3.22 19.03
CA SER A 147 11.91 3.40 17.60
C SER A 147 10.75 4.15 16.94
N GLU A 148 9.51 3.72 17.18
CA GLU A 148 8.32 4.37 16.60
C GLU A 148 8.21 5.85 17.00
N ILE A 149 8.47 6.18 18.28
CA ILE A 149 8.48 7.58 18.73
C ILE A 149 9.60 8.38 18.06
N ASN A 150 10.80 7.81 17.94
CA ASN A 150 11.95 8.51 17.36
C ASN A 150 11.78 8.79 15.87
N PHE A 151 11.18 7.84 15.12
CA PHE A 151 10.93 7.98 13.70
C PHE A 151 9.60 8.70 13.45
N LEU A 152 8.45 8.06 13.73
CA LEU A 152 7.14 8.64 13.40
C LEU A 152 6.78 9.87 14.23
N GLY A 153 7.38 10.05 15.40
CA GLY A 153 7.21 11.30 16.14
C GLY A 153 7.79 12.52 15.41
N ARG A 154 8.82 12.32 14.59
CA ARG A 154 9.53 13.41 13.88
C ARG A 154 9.25 13.43 12.38
N LEU A 155 8.77 12.34 11.79
CA LEU A 155 8.50 12.26 10.36
C LEU A 155 7.05 12.64 10.06
N SER A 156 6.85 13.65 9.21
CA SER A 156 5.53 14.05 8.72
C SER A 156 5.50 13.99 7.20
N HIS A 157 4.67 13.10 6.63
CA HIS A 157 4.53 12.95 5.19
C HIS A 157 3.17 12.29 4.85
N PRO A 158 2.48 12.66 3.76
CA PRO A 158 1.15 12.12 3.41
C PRO A 158 1.08 10.60 3.26
N ASN A 159 2.20 9.97 2.89
CA ASN A 159 2.31 8.51 2.75
C ASN A 159 2.98 7.80 3.94
N LEU A 160 3.08 8.46 5.09
CA LEU A 160 3.44 7.84 6.36
C LEU A 160 2.28 7.97 7.34
N VAL A 161 2.02 6.93 8.13
CA VAL A 161 0.97 6.98 9.15
C VAL A 161 1.38 7.96 10.25
N LYS A 162 0.49 8.89 10.58
CA LYS A 162 0.72 9.88 11.62
C LYS A 162 0.61 9.26 13.01
N LEU A 163 1.70 9.34 13.78
CA LEU A 163 1.68 9.11 15.22
C LEU A 163 1.13 10.38 15.90
N LEU A 164 0.04 10.23 16.65
CA LEU A 164 -0.67 11.32 17.34
C LEU A 164 -0.20 11.49 18.78
N GLY A 165 0.26 10.40 19.39
CA GLY A 165 0.77 10.42 20.74
C GLY A 165 1.14 9.03 21.26
N TYR A 166 1.47 8.99 22.53
CA TYR A 166 1.91 7.78 23.21
C TYR A 166 1.45 7.77 24.67
N CYS A 167 1.51 6.60 25.30
CA CYS A 167 1.39 6.43 26.74
C CYS A 167 2.56 5.58 27.23
N PHE A 168 3.18 6.04 28.31
CA PHE A 168 4.18 5.31 29.07
C PHE A 168 3.90 5.53 30.56
N GLU A 169 3.10 4.65 31.14
CA GLU A 169 2.75 4.65 32.56
C GLU A 169 2.97 3.24 33.12
N ASP A 170 3.66 3.14 34.26
CA ASP A 170 4.07 1.86 34.86
C ASP A 170 4.78 0.92 33.87
N LYS A 171 4.08 -0.14 33.44
CA LYS A 171 4.53 -1.13 32.44
C LYS A 171 3.69 -1.08 31.17
N GLU A 172 2.90 -0.04 30.96
CA GLU A 172 1.99 0.09 29.84
C GLU A 172 2.66 0.92 28.75
N LEU A 173 2.95 0.30 27.61
CA LEU A 173 3.51 0.93 26.42
C LEU A 173 2.43 1.00 25.34
N LEU A 174 1.96 2.21 25.03
CA LEU A 174 0.96 2.41 23.98
C LEU A 174 1.36 3.51 23.01
N LEU A 175 0.90 3.36 21.78
CA LEU A 175 1.04 4.32 20.68
C LEU A 175 -0.34 4.61 20.09
N VAL A 176 -0.58 5.87 19.75
CA VAL A 176 -1.86 6.35 19.23
C VAL A 176 -1.64 6.91 17.84
N TYR A 177 -2.31 6.34 16.85
CA TYR A 177 -2.19 6.70 15.43
C TYR A 177 -3.51 7.23 14.88
N GLU A 178 -3.42 7.93 13.74
CA GLU A 178 -4.58 8.14 12.89
C GLU A 178 -5.22 6.80 12.47
N PHE A 179 -6.54 6.79 12.30
CA PHE A 179 -7.25 5.59 11.92
C PHE A 179 -7.27 5.38 10.40
N MET A 180 -6.83 4.21 9.95
CA MET A 180 -6.77 3.83 8.54
C MET A 180 -8.01 3.03 8.14
N ALA A 181 -9.01 3.72 7.58
CA ALA A 181 -10.37 3.19 7.40
C ALA A 181 -10.49 1.95 6.49
N LYS A 182 -9.53 1.72 5.58
CA LYS A 182 -9.51 0.55 4.69
C LYS A 182 -8.56 -0.54 5.17
N GLY A 183 -7.88 -0.38 6.32
CA GLY A 183 -6.95 -1.37 6.85
C GLY A 183 -5.71 -1.56 5.96
N SER A 184 -5.06 -2.71 6.08
CA SER A 184 -3.84 -3.03 5.32
C SER A 184 -4.11 -3.46 3.88
N LEU A 185 -3.16 -3.20 2.98
CA LEU A 185 -3.16 -3.70 1.61
C LEU A 185 -3.25 -5.23 1.56
N GLU A 186 -2.58 -5.93 2.49
CA GLU A 186 -2.65 -7.39 2.61
C GLU A 186 -4.10 -7.91 2.65
N ASN A 187 -4.97 -7.24 3.41
CA ASN A 187 -6.39 -7.62 3.50
C ASN A 187 -7.08 -7.53 2.14
N HIS A 188 -6.77 -6.51 1.34
CA HIS A 188 -7.36 -6.34 0.02
C HIS A 188 -6.81 -7.30 -1.03
N LEU A 189 -5.56 -7.75 -0.87
CA LEU A 189 -4.94 -8.69 -1.81
C LEU A 189 -5.39 -10.14 -1.54
N PHE A 190 -5.45 -10.55 -0.28
CA PHE A 190 -5.53 -11.99 0.07
C PHE A 190 -6.77 -12.40 0.87
N LYS A 191 -7.52 -11.46 1.47
CA LYS A 191 -8.71 -11.82 2.25
C LYS A 191 -9.86 -12.17 1.31
N LYS A 192 -10.48 -13.33 1.53
CA LYS A 192 -11.68 -13.75 0.79
C LYS A 192 -12.87 -12.86 1.15
N GLY A 193 -13.72 -12.58 0.16
CA GLY A 193 -14.95 -11.81 0.34
C GLY A 193 -14.81 -10.29 0.18
N CYS A 194 -13.59 -9.77 0.04
CA CYS A 194 -13.36 -8.38 -0.35
C CYS A 194 -13.34 -8.26 -1.89
N PRO A 195 -13.97 -7.24 -2.48
CA PRO A 195 -13.81 -6.94 -3.89
C PRO A 195 -12.32 -6.74 -4.23
N PRO A 196 -11.83 -7.30 -5.35
CA PRO A 196 -10.44 -7.13 -5.74
C PRO A 196 -10.17 -5.66 -6.10
N LEU A 197 -9.01 -5.15 -5.69
CA LEU A 197 -8.53 -3.84 -6.16
C LEU A 197 -8.23 -3.92 -7.65
N SER A 198 -8.72 -2.95 -8.42
CA SER A 198 -8.37 -2.80 -9.84
C SER A 198 -6.88 -2.56 -10.02
N TRP A 199 -6.37 -2.81 -11.21
CA TRP A 199 -4.96 -2.57 -11.54
C TRP A 199 -4.56 -1.11 -11.30
N GLU A 200 -5.43 -0.17 -11.67
CA GLU A 200 -5.22 1.26 -11.49
C GLU A 200 -5.08 1.64 -10.02
N LEU A 201 -5.93 1.04 -9.17
CA LEU A 201 -5.90 1.31 -7.75
C LEU A 201 -4.64 0.72 -7.10
N ARG A 202 -4.20 -0.46 -7.53
CA ARG A 202 -2.92 -1.03 -7.10
C ARG A 202 -1.73 -0.17 -7.51
N LEU A 203 -1.73 0.38 -8.74
CA LEU A 203 -0.71 1.34 -9.17
C LEU A 203 -0.70 2.61 -8.32
N LYS A 204 -1.88 3.19 -8.02
CA LYS A 204 -2.00 4.35 -7.13
C LYS A 204 -1.40 4.06 -5.74
N ILE A 205 -1.70 2.89 -5.18
CA ILE A 205 -1.17 2.45 -3.88
C ILE A 205 0.34 2.27 -3.94
N ALA A 206 0.86 1.61 -4.99
CA ALA A 206 2.30 1.42 -5.20
C ALA A 206 3.05 2.76 -5.27
N ILE A 207 2.49 3.74 -5.99
CA ILE A 207 3.04 5.10 -6.10
C ILE A 207 3.08 5.76 -4.72
N GLY A 208 1.97 5.73 -3.96
CA GLY A 208 1.94 6.29 -2.62
C GLY A 208 2.96 5.64 -1.68
N ALA A 209 3.07 4.31 -1.70
CA ALA A 209 4.06 3.59 -0.91
C ALA A 209 5.51 3.93 -1.35
N ALA A 210 5.74 4.08 -2.65
CA ALA A 210 7.04 4.49 -3.19
C ALA A 210 7.39 5.93 -2.77
N ARG A 211 6.43 6.86 -2.76
CA ARG A 211 6.63 8.23 -2.24
C ARG A 211 7.07 8.23 -0.78
N GLY A 212 6.36 7.47 0.07
CA GLY A 212 6.71 7.34 1.49
C GLY A 212 8.12 6.80 1.68
N LEU A 213 8.50 5.75 0.96
CA LEU A 213 9.82 5.14 1.09
C LEU A 213 10.94 6.01 0.48
N ALA A 214 10.66 6.70 -0.64
CA ALA A 214 11.58 7.66 -1.24
C ALA A 214 11.88 8.83 -0.31
N PHE A 215 10.86 9.37 0.38
CA PHE A 215 11.04 10.38 1.41
C PHE A 215 11.95 9.90 2.55
N LEU A 216 11.77 8.68 3.06
CA LEU A 216 12.62 8.11 4.11
C LEU A 216 14.09 8.02 3.67
N HIS A 217 14.32 7.53 2.44
CA HIS A 217 15.66 7.32 1.88
C HIS A 217 16.38 8.62 1.52
N ALA A 218 15.63 9.69 1.25
CA ALA A 218 16.19 10.98 0.90
C ALA A 218 16.60 11.83 2.11
N SER A 219 16.15 11.48 3.31
CA SER A 219 16.62 12.14 4.53
C SER A 219 18.14 12.09 4.64
N GLU A 220 18.76 13.11 5.23
CA GLU A 220 20.23 13.13 5.45
C GLU A 220 20.73 11.88 6.18
N LYS A 221 19.92 11.36 7.11
CA LYS A 221 20.23 10.16 7.90
C LYS A 221 19.79 8.86 7.22
N GLN A 222 19.23 8.93 6.00
CA GLN A 222 18.77 7.81 5.18
C GLN A 222 18.04 6.73 5.97
N VAL A 223 16.84 7.03 6.46
CA VAL A 223 16.06 6.08 7.26
C VAL A 223 15.78 4.80 6.45
N ILE A 224 16.25 3.65 6.95
CA ILE A 224 15.98 2.32 6.42
C ILE A 224 14.78 1.75 7.17
N TYR A 225 13.73 1.41 6.44
CA TYR A 225 12.46 0.98 6.98
C TYR A 225 12.45 -0.49 7.43
N ARG A 226 13.18 -1.36 6.71
CA ARG A 226 13.55 -2.75 7.06
C ARG A 226 12.42 -3.79 7.07
N ASP A 227 11.16 -3.39 7.25
CA ASP A 227 10.00 -4.30 7.25
C ASP A 227 8.94 -3.89 6.21
N PHE A 228 9.40 -3.65 4.97
CA PHE A 228 8.50 -3.32 3.86
C PHE A 228 7.71 -4.54 3.38
N LYS A 229 6.41 -4.57 3.68
CA LYS A 229 5.47 -5.66 3.34
C LYS A 229 4.04 -5.16 3.20
N ALA A 230 3.19 -5.94 2.53
CA ALA A 230 1.80 -5.55 2.27
C ALA A 230 0.96 -5.31 3.54
N SER A 231 1.27 -5.97 4.67
CA SER A 231 0.55 -5.75 5.93
C SER A 231 0.85 -4.39 6.59
N ASN A 232 2.00 -3.79 6.26
CA ASN A 232 2.44 -2.50 6.81
C ASN A 232 2.14 -1.31 5.89
N ILE A 233 1.46 -1.56 4.76
CA ILE A 233 0.91 -0.51 3.90
C ILE A 233 -0.57 -0.38 4.25
N LEU A 234 -0.92 0.66 5.00
CA LEU A 234 -2.29 0.94 5.39
C LEU A 234 -2.96 1.89 4.40
N LEU A 235 -4.29 1.78 4.30
CA LEU A 235 -5.10 2.50 3.32
C LEU A 235 -6.13 3.39 4.03
N ASP A 236 -6.15 4.67 3.67
CA ASP A 236 -7.14 5.61 4.18
C ASP A 236 -8.51 5.41 3.48
N ALA A 237 -9.49 6.25 3.80
CA ALA A 237 -10.83 6.18 3.20
C ALA A 237 -10.83 6.28 1.66
N ASN A 238 -9.82 6.94 1.08
CA ASN A 238 -9.64 7.22 -0.35
C ASN A 238 -8.61 6.28 -1.00
N TYR A 239 -8.22 5.20 -0.32
CA TYR A 239 -7.18 4.26 -0.77
C TYR A 239 -5.82 4.93 -1.02
N ASN A 240 -5.51 6.02 -0.31
CA ASN A 240 -4.14 6.53 -0.28
C ASN A 240 -3.31 5.64 0.66
N ALA A 241 -2.13 5.25 0.18
CA ALA A 241 -1.21 4.39 0.91
C ALA A 241 -0.45 5.17 1.98
N LYS A 242 -0.34 4.60 3.18
CA LYS A 242 0.52 5.10 4.26
C LYS A 242 1.34 3.97 4.86
N LEU A 243 2.64 4.15 4.99
CA LEU A 243 3.53 3.19 5.66
C LEU A 243 3.34 3.28 7.17
N SER A 244 3.23 2.15 7.85
CA SER A 244 3.04 2.04 9.31
C SER A 244 4.16 1.24 9.97
N ASP A 245 4.15 1.06 11.29
CA ASP A 245 5.01 0.06 11.98
C ASP A 245 6.53 0.30 11.79
N PHE A 246 7.03 1.39 12.37
CA PHE A 246 8.44 1.79 12.31
C PHE A 246 9.31 1.15 13.41
N GLY A 247 8.79 0.11 14.08
CA GLY A 247 9.46 -0.52 15.22
C GLY A 247 10.84 -1.10 14.88
N LEU A 248 11.07 -1.49 13.62
CA LEU A 248 12.33 -2.08 13.16
C LEU A 248 13.24 -1.11 12.40
N ALA A 249 12.79 0.13 12.17
CA ALA A 249 13.50 1.12 11.37
C ALA A 249 14.89 1.46 11.96
N LYS A 250 15.81 1.86 11.09
CA LYS A 250 17.18 2.22 11.45
C LYS A 250 17.61 3.47 10.68
N LEU A 251 18.49 4.26 11.28
CA LEU A 251 19.23 5.28 10.53
C LEU A 251 20.22 4.59 9.61
N GLY A 252 20.39 5.11 8.41
CA GLY A 252 21.33 4.63 7.40
C GLY A 252 22.78 4.69 7.87
N PRO A 253 23.71 4.12 7.08
CA PRO A 253 25.13 4.16 7.40
C PRO A 253 25.65 5.61 7.45
N THR A 254 26.57 5.87 8.38
CA THR A 254 27.22 7.17 8.55
C THR A 254 28.67 7.13 8.05
N GLY A 255 29.18 8.29 7.64
CA GLY A 255 30.56 8.42 7.13
C GLY A 255 30.77 7.70 5.81
N SER A 256 31.85 6.93 5.70
CA SER A 256 32.23 6.19 4.48
C SER A 256 31.63 4.78 4.39
N ASN A 257 30.80 4.38 5.36
CA ASN A 257 30.19 3.06 5.35
C ASN A 257 29.09 2.96 4.30
N SER A 258 29.03 1.83 3.60
CA SER A 258 27.98 1.55 2.61
C SER A 258 26.78 0.80 3.17
N HIS A 259 26.89 0.25 4.39
CA HIS A 259 25.89 -0.59 5.04
C HIS A 259 25.97 -0.50 6.56
N ILE A 260 24.95 -1.03 7.21
CA ILE A 260 24.89 -1.24 8.65
C ILE A 260 25.01 -2.74 8.90
N THR A 261 25.94 -3.15 9.76
CA THR A 261 25.96 -4.54 10.25
C THR A 261 25.00 -4.64 11.43
N THR A 262 23.96 -5.47 11.31
CA THR A 262 22.96 -5.64 12.37
C THR A 262 22.36 -7.04 12.35
N ARG A 263 21.76 -7.46 13.46
CA ARG A 263 21.01 -8.72 13.52
C ARG A 263 19.97 -8.76 12.40
N VAL A 264 19.78 -9.90 11.76
CA VAL A 264 18.71 -10.06 10.77
C VAL A 264 17.35 -9.99 11.47
N MET A 265 16.53 -9.01 11.10
CA MET A 265 15.15 -8.83 11.58
C MET A 265 14.27 -8.36 10.41
N GLY A 266 12.96 -8.49 10.56
CA GLY A 266 11.98 -8.22 9.51
C GLY A 266 11.25 -9.50 9.12
N THR A 267 10.35 -9.38 8.15
CA THR A 267 9.48 -10.49 7.77
C THR A 267 10.15 -11.38 6.71
N TYR A 268 10.24 -12.68 7.01
CA TYR A 268 10.76 -13.66 6.07
C TYR A 268 9.98 -13.63 4.75
N GLY A 269 10.67 -13.73 3.61
CA GLY A 269 10.10 -13.60 2.27
C GLY A 269 10.15 -12.19 1.66
N TYR A 270 10.35 -11.15 2.48
CA TYR A 270 10.52 -9.77 2.02
C TYR A 270 11.97 -9.27 2.14
N ALA A 271 12.75 -9.88 3.03
CA ALA A 271 14.14 -9.49 3.28
C ALA A 271 15.04 -9.78 2.06
N ALA A 272 15.92 -8.83 1.76
CA ALA A 272 16.87 -8.94 0.67
C ALA A 272 17.89 -10.07 0.93
N PRO A 273 18.33 -10.79 -0.12
CA PRO A 273 19.17 -11.99 0.03
C PRO A 273 20.52 -11.70 0.69
N GLU A 274 21.16 -10.58 0.37
CA GLU A 274 22.42 -10.16 0.98
C GLU A 274 22.27 -9.90 2.48
N TYR A 275 21.12 -9.32 2.88
CA TYR A 275 20.85 -9.00 4.27
C TYR A 275 20.64 -10.27 5.08
N VAL A 276 19.88 -11.24 4.54
CA VAL A 276 19.69 -12.54 5.17
C VAL A 276 21.01 -13.32 5.29
N ALA A 277 21.85 -13.27 4.25
CA ALA A 277 23.10 -14.03 4.20
C ALA A 277 24.21 -13.44 5.09
N THR A 278 24.29 -12.12 5.22
CA THR A 278 25.46 -11.44 5.82
C THR A 278 25.12 -10.56 7.03
N GLY A 279 23.85 -10.20 7.24
CA GLY A 279 23.46 -9.17 8.21
C GLY A 279 23.79 -7.73 7.77
N HIS A 280 24.31 -7.53 6.55
CA HIS A 280 24.55 -6.20 6.00
C HIS A 280 23.24 -5.59 5.49
N LEU A 281 22.80 -4.53 6.16
CA LEU A 281 21.59 -3.80 5.84
C LEU A 281 21.94 -2.55 5.01
N TYR A 282 21.34 -2.44 3.83
CA TYR A 282 21.49 -1.32 2.91
C TYR A 282 20.15 -0.58 2.75
N VAL A 283 20.19 0.69 2.36
CA VAL A 283 19.00 1.42 1.88
C VAL A 283 18.31 0.65 0.73
N LYS A 284 19.11 0.01 -0.13
CA LYS A 284 18.65 -0.83 -1.24
C LYS A 284 18.01 -2.15 -0.79
N SER A 285 18.08 -2.53 0.49
CA SER A 285 17.34 -3.68 1.02
C SER A 285 15.83 -3.40 1.07
N ASP A 286 15.41 -2.16 1.33
CA ASP A 286 14.00 -1.77 1.26
C ASP A 286 13.47 -1.80 -0.19
N VAL A 287 14.31 -1.48 -1.17
CA VAL A 287 13.96 -1.55 -2.61
C VAL A 287 13.63 -2.99 -3.01
N TYR A 288 14.35 -3.97 -2.47
CA TYR A 288 14.04 -5.38 -2.69
C TYR A 288 12.66 -5.73 -2.11
N GLY A 289 12.39 -5.33 -0.85
CA GLY A 289 11.07 -5.52 -0.23
C GLY A 289 9.94 -4.87 -1.02
N PHE A 290 10.18 -3.67 -1.58
CA PHE A 290 9.26 -3.02 -2.51
C PHE A 290 8.99 -3.87 -3.75
N GLY A 291 10.03 -4.45 -4.34
CA GLY A 291 9.90 -5.40 -5.47
C GLY A 291 9.03 -6.61 -5.12
N VAL A 292 9.18 -7.17 -3.91
CA VAL A 292 8.34 -8.29 -3.45
C VAL A 292 6.87 -7.86 -3.37
N VAL A 293 6.58 -6.73 -2.75
CA VAL A 293 5.21 -6.21 -2.66
C VAL A 293 4.62 -5.86 -4.03
N MET A 294 5.43 -5.36 -4.97
CA MET A 294 4.98 -5.18 -6.35
C MET A 294 4.56 -6.50 -7.00
N LEU A 295 5.29 -7.60 -6.76
CA LEU A 295 4.85 -8.92 -7.21
C LEU A 295 3.53 -9.36 -6.57
N GLU A 296 3.34 -9.10 -5.29
CA GLU A 296 2.06 -9.38 -4.61
C GLU A 296 0.91 -8.58 -5.24
N MET A 297 1.12 -7.30 -5.53
CA MET A 297 0.14 -6.45 -6.21
C MET A 297 -0.13 -6.90 -7.65
N MET A 298 0.89 -7.36 -8.39
CA MET A 298 0.72 -7.80 -9.77
C MET A 298 0.02 -9.16 -9.85
N SER A 299 0.37 -10.10 -8.97
CA SER A 299 -0.08 -11.49 -9.04
C SER A 299 -1.28 -11.82 -8.16
N GLY A 300 -1.54 -11.01 -7.13
CA GLY A 300 -2.52 -11.35 -6.11
C GLY A 300 -2.12 -12.53 -5.22
N GLN A 301 -0.86 -12.94 -5.23
CA GLN A 301 -0.35 -14.06 -4.44
C GLN A 301 0.59 -13.60 -3.32
N ARG A 302 0.68 -14.38 -2.25
CA ARG A 302 1.52 -14.09 -1.08
C ARG A 302 3.01 -14.25 -1.39
N ALA A 303 3.85 -13.43 -0.77
CA ALA A 303 5.32 -13.54 -0.87
C ALA A 303 5.83 -14.96 -0.54
N LEU A 304 5.24 -15.59 0.49
CA LEU A 304 5.49 -16.98 0.85
C LEU A 304 4.18 -17.76 0.90
N ASP A 305 4.16 -18.92 0.24
CA ASP A 305 3.01 -19.82 0.25
C ASP A 305 3.47 -21.28 0.34
N PRO A 306 3.28 -21.94 1.51
CA PRO A 306 3.62 -23.35 1.70
C PRO A 306 2.86 -24.31 0.78
N ASN A 307 1.75 -23.87 0.17
CA ASN A 307 0.96 -24.69 -0.73
C ASN A 307 1.51 -24.69 -2.17
N ARG A 308 2.53 -23.87 -2.47
CA ARG A 308 3.21 -23.91 -3.76
C ARG A 308 4.07 -25.16 -3.90
N PRO A 309 4.30 -25.65 -5.13
CA PRO A 309 5.18 -26.78 -5.37
C PRO A 309 6.58 -26.59 -4.74
N ASN A 310 7.21 -27.70 -4.37
CA ASN A 310 8.57 -27.69 -3.81
C ASN A 310 9.54 -26.91 -4.73
N GLY A 311 10.34 -26.03 -4.14
CA GLY A 311 11.24 -25.12 -4.86
C GLY A 311 10.60 -23.81 -5.34
N GLN A 312 9.29 -23.60 -5.11
CA GLN A 312 8.56 -22.37 -5.48
C GLN A 312 7.90 -21.66 -4.29
N LEU A 313 8.31 -21.99 -3.06
CA LEU A 313 7.80 -21.36 -1.83
C LEU A 313 7.83 -19.83 -1.91
N SER A 314 8.95 -19.30 -2.41
CA SER A 314 9.21 -17.89 -2.67
C SER A 314 8.49 -17.42 -3.94
N LEU A 315 7.65 -16.40 -3.79
CA LEU A 315 6.98 -15.74 -4.92
C LEU A 315 8.00 -15.19 -5.92
N VAL A 316 9.13 -14.68 -5.43
CA VAL A 316 10.20 -14.14 -6.26
C VAL A 316 10.75 -15.22 -7.19
N ASP A 317 11.05 -16.40 -6.65
CA ASP A 317 11.63 -17.49 -7.43
C ASP A 317 10.64 -18.08 -8.44
N TRP A 318 9.36 -18.19 -8.05
CA TRP A 318 8.29 -18.56 -8.96
C TRP A 318 8.09 -17.54 -10.09
N ALA A 319 8.14 -16.25 -9.78
CA ALA A 319 7.81 -15.17 -10.71
C ALA A 319 8.92 -14.86 -11.72
N LYS A 320 10.20 -15.07 -11.37
CA LYS A 320 11.38 -14.80 -12.22
C LYS A 320 11.22 -15.17 -13.70
N PRO A 321 10.84 -16.41 -14.08
CA PRO A 321 10.70 -16.80 -15.48
C PRO A 321 9.57 -16.08 -16.23
N TYR A 322 8.57 -15.55 -15.52
CA TYR A 322 7.44 -14.80 -16.09
C TYR A 322 7.75 -13.30 -16.24
N LEU A 323 8.53 -12.74 -15.30
CA LEU A 323 8.96 -11.34 -15.35
C LEU A 323 9.94 -11.08 -16.50
N ALA A 324 10.82 -12.04 -16.79
CA ALA A 324 11.82 -11.93 -17.85
C ALA A 324 11.22 -12.08 -19.26
N ASP A 325 10.04 -12.70 -19.40
CA ASP A 325 9.41 -13.00 -20.68
C ASP A 325 8.06 -12.30 -20.82
N ARG A 326 8.02 -11.27 -21.67
CA ARG A 326 6.81 -10.49 -21.97
C ARG A 326 5.64 -11.35 -22.41
N ARG A 327 5.87 -12.48 -23.08
CA ARG A 327 4.81 -13.39 -23.55
C ARG A 327 4.17 -14.18 -22.41
N LYS A 328 4.92 -14.38 -21.32
CA LYS A 328 4.47 -15.13 -20.15
C LYS A 328 3.85 -14.24 -19.07
N LEU A 329 4.03 -12.92 -19.15
CA LEU A 329 3.57 -11.97 -18.14
C LEU A 329 2.07 -12.09 -17.82
N ALA A 330 1.21 -12.34 -18.82
CA ALA A 330 -0.22 -12.50 -18.59
C ALA A 330 -0.56 -13.65 -17.61
N ARG A 331 0.30 -14.67 -17.49
CA ARG A 331 0.14 -15.78 -16.54
C ARG A 331 0.53 -15.40 -15.11
N LEU A 332 1.31 -14.34 -14.94
CA LEU A 332 1.71 -13.80 -13.64
C LEU A 332 0.67 -12.82 -13.10
N MET A 333 -0.02 -12.09 -13.98
CA MET A 333 -1.02 -11.10 -13.58
C MET A 333 -2.18 -11.75 -12.82
N ASP A 334 -2.70 -11.05 -11.82
CA ASP A 334 -3.83 -11.49 -11.00
C ASP A 334 -5.03 -11.81 -11.89
N PRO A 335 -5.53 -13.07 -11.88
CA PRO A 335 -6.68 -13.46 -12.70
C PRO A 335 -7.93 -12.62 -12.43
N ARG A 336 -8.05 -12.04 -11.22
CA ARG A 336 -9.17 -11.18 -10.82
C ARG A 336 -9.18 -9.82 -11.53
N PHE A 337 -8.12 -9.47 -12.27
CA PHE A 337 -8.18 -8.32 -13.17
C PHE A 337 -9.02 -8.59 -14.41
N GLU A 338 -9.28 -9.85 -14.77
CA GLU A 338 -10.09 -10.21 -15.95
C GLU A 338 -9.61 -9.54 -17.26
N GLY A 339 -8.29 -9.35 -17.38
CA GLY A 339 -7.69 -8.65 -18.53
C GLY A 339 -7.86 -7.13 -18.53
N GLN A 340 -8.48 -6.54 -17.50
CA GLN A 340 -8.67 -5.10 -17.35
C GLN A 340 -7.39 -4.43 -16.80
N TYR A 341 -6.34 -4.44 -17.61
CA TYR A 341 -5.12 -3.70 -17.36
C TYR A 341 -4.44 -3.35 -18.68
N ASN A 342 -3.69 -2.25 -18.71
CA ASN A 342 -2.93 -1.89 -19.90
C ASN A 342 -1.66 -2.76 -19.99
N SER A 343 -1.55 -3.59 -21.03
CA SER A 343 -0.41 -4.49 -21.22
C SER A 343 0.94 -3.77 -21.24
N LYS A 344 1.01 -2.55 -21.78
CA LYS A 344 2.25 -1.74 -21.79
C LYS A 344 2.62 -1.26 -20.39
N GLN A 345 1.64 -0.94 -19.55
CA GLN A 345 1.88 -0.61 -18.14
C GLN A 345 2.36 -1.84 -17.38
N ALA A 346 1.69 -2.98 -17.53
CA ALA A 346 2.05 -4.23 -16.87
C ALA A 346 3.49 -4.66 -17.21
N VAL A 347 3.89 -4.58 -18.49
CA VAL A 347 5.26 -4.91 -18.92
C VAL A 347 6.31 -4.01 -18.28
N GLN A 348 6.03 -2.72 -18.13
CA GLN A 348 6.98 -1.80 -17.50
C GLN A 348 7.02 -1.95 -15.98
N ALA A 349 5.87 -2.22 -15.35
CA ALA A 349 5.82 -2.59 -13.94
C ALA A 349 6.59 -3.89 -13.67
N ALA A 350 6.49 -4.89 -14.55
CA ALA A 350 7.25 -6.14 -14.46
C ALA A 350 8.77 -5.89 -14.54
N GLN A 351 9.21 -5.06 -15.48
CA GLN A 351 10.62 -4.72 -15.63
C GLN A 351 11.16 -3.96 -14.40
N LEU A 352 10.40 -2.98 -13.91
CA LEU A 352 10.76 -2.25 -12.70
C LEU A 352 10.87 -3.20 -11.51
N THR A 353 9.91 -4.11 -11.36
CA THR A 353 9.88 -5.12 -10.30
C THR A 353 11.10 -6.03 -10.37
N LEU A 354 11.46 -6.49 -11.57
CA LEU A 354 12.67 -7.31 -11.78
C LEU A 354 13.95 -6.55 -11.38
N ASN A 355 14.04 -5.26 -11.71
CA ASN A 355 15.19 -4.43 -11.32
C ASN A 355 15.27 -4.23 -9.80
N CYS A 356 14.13 -4.03 -9.12
CA CYS A 356 14.08 -3.96 -7.66
C CYS A 356 14.53 -5.26 -6.98
N LEU A 357 14.25 -6.40 -7.61
CA LEU A 357 14.59 -7.74 -7.11
C LEU A 357 15.99 -8.23 -7.53
N ALA A 358 16.84 -7.36 -8.07
CA ALA A 358 18.21 -7.71 -8.42
C ALA A 358 18.97 -8.25 -7.20
N GLY A 359 19.78 -9.31 -7.40
CA GLY A 359 20.56 -9.93 -6.33
C GLY A 359 21.54 -8.94 -5.70
N GLU A 360 22.30 -8.24 -6.53
CA GLU A 360 23.25 -7.22 -6.08
C GLU A 360 22.55 -5.90 -5.70
N PRO A 361 22.76 -5.37 -4.48
CA PRO A 361 22.11 -4.13 -4.03
C PRO A 361 22.39 -2.92 -4.93
N ARG A 362 23.61 -2.84 -5.48
CA ARG A 362 24.04 -1.75 -6.36
C ARG A 362 23.31 -1.72 -7.69
N SER A 363 22.81 -2.86 -8.15
CA SER A 363 22.05 -2.99 -9.40
C SER A 363 20.57 -2.61 -9.25
N ARG A 364 20.08 -2.45 -8.02
CA ARG A 364 18.71 -2.02 -7.75
C ARG A 364 18.58 -0.50 -7.98
N PRO A 365 17.46 0.00 -8.50
CA PRO A 365 17.21 1.45 -8.57
C PRO A 365 17.12 2.08 -7.18
N SER A 366 17.25 3.39 -7.08
CA SER A 366 16.83 4.18 -5.92
C SER A 366 15.31 4.28 -5.85
N MET A 367 14.74 4.54 -4.66
CA MET A 367 13.30 4.73 -4.54
C MET A 367 12.78 5.97 -5.27
N LYS A 368 13.64 6.97 -5.51
CA LYS A 368 13.35 8.11 -6.40
C LYS A 368 13.09 7.64 -7.84
N GLU A 369 14.02 6.86 -8.40
CA GLU A 369 13.86 6.31 -9.77
C GLU A 369 12.67 5.33 -9.88
N VAL A 370 12.40 4.56 -8.82
CA VAL A 370 11.21 3.69 -8.73
C VAL A 370 9.94 4.52 -8.81
N LEU A 371 9.85 5.58 -8.00
CA LEU A 371 8.70 6.49 -7.98
C LEU A 371 8.47 7.14 -9.35
N GLU A 372 9.49 7.77 -9.92
CA GLU A 372 9.43 8.43 -11.23
C GLU A 372 8.98 7.44 -12.33
N THR A 373 9.48 6.20 -12.26
CA THR A 373 9.08 5.15 -13.21
C THR A 373 7.61 4.77 -13.05
N LEU A 374 7.09 4.65 -11.82
CA LEU A 374 5.69 4.32 -11.57
C LEU A 374 4.74 5.44 -12.01
N GLU A 375 5.07 6.70 -11.74
CA GLU A 375 4.29 7.87 -12.19
C GLU A 375 4.26 7.96 -13.72
N ARG A 376 5.40 7.66 -14.37
CA ARG A 376 5.46 7.54 -15.83
C ARG A 376 4.62 6.38 -16.35
N ILE A 377 4.54 5.25 -15.64
CA ILE A 377 3.66 4.13 -15.99
C ILE A 377 2.19 4.56 -15.88
N GLU A 378 1.79 5.20 -14.79
CA GLU A 378 0.41 5.64 -14.56
C GLU A 378 -0.07 6.63 -15.65
N SER A 379 0.77 7.61 -15.99
CA SER A 379 0.46 8.65 -16.99
C SER A 379 0.27 8.13 -18.42
N MET A 380 0.64 6.87 -18.73
CA MET A 380 0.41 6.26 -20.06
C MET A 380 -1.07 6.15 -20.44
N LYS A 381 -1.99 6.35 -19.50
CA LYS A 381 -3.44 6.39 -19.73
C LYS A 381 -3.90 7.56 -20.60
N SER A 382 -3.17 8.67 -20.67
CA SER A 382 -3.66 9.91 -21.31
C SER A 382 -3.59 9.89 -22.84
N ARG A 383 -2.56 9.29 -23.43
CA ARG A 383 -2.27 9.45 -24.87
C ARG A 383 -3.22 8.73 -25.84
N ALA A 384 -4.11 7.86 -25.36
CA ALA A 384 -5.05 7.13 -26.21
C ALA A 384 -6.39 7.86 -26.45
N ARG A 385 -6.76 8.83 -25.58
CA ARG A 385 -7.98 9.62 -25.74
C ARG A 385 -7.76 10.89 -26.55
N ASP A 386 -6.60 11.54 -26.41
CA ASP A 386 -6.33 12.81 -27.10
C ASP A 386 -6.06 12.63 -28.61
N ALA A 387 -5.63 11.45 -29.04
CA ALA A 387 -5.42 11.14 -30.46
C ALA A 387 -6.71 10.87 -31.25
N ARG A 388 -7.88 10.78 -30.59
CA ARG A 388 -9.19 10.55 -31.24
C ARG A 388 -10.05 11.81 -31.34
N GLY A 389 -9.57 12.96 -30.86
CA GLY A 389 -10.32 14.23 -30.83
C GLY A 389 -9.97 15.24 -31.93
N SER A 390 -8.92 15.04 -32.74
CA SER A 390 -8.51 15.98 -33.78
C SER A 390 -8.71 15.39 -35.19
N GLY A 391 -9.95 15.04 -35.52
CA GLY A 391 -10.39 14.74 -36.88
C GLY A 391 -11.14 15.93 -37.46
N SER A 392 -10.47 16.68 -38.34
CA SER A 392 -10.94 17.84 -39.10
C SER A 392 -12.38 17.69 -39.65
N SER A 393 -13.29 18.55 -39.20
CA SER A 393 -14.49 18.93 -39.96
C SER A 393 -14.05 19.77 -41.16
N ARG A 394 -14.12 19.20 -42.38
CA ARG A 394 -14.08 19.97 -43.61
C ARG A 394 -15.49 20.46 -43.92
N ASP A 395 -15.68 21.75 -43.72
CA ASP A 395 -16.84 22.52 -44.12
C ASP A 395 -16.87 22.64 -45.66
N HIS A 396 -17.97 22.27 -46.29
CA HIS A 396 -18.24 22.53 -47.72
C HIS A 396 -19.65 23.11 -47.83
N SER A 397 -19.74 24.43 -47.67
CA SER A 397 -20.96 25.20 -47.88
C SER A 397 -21.11 25.66 -49.34
N HIS A 398 -22.31 25.41 -49.84
CA HIS A 398 -22.87 25.64 -51.17
C HIS A 398 -22.65 27.01 -51.84
N GLY A 399 -22.42 26.96 -53.16
CA GLY A 399 -22.80 28.00 -54.12
C GLY A 399 -24.01 27.55 -54.95
N ARG A 400 -25.01 28.43 -55.09
CA ARG A 400 -26.36 28.20 -55.63
C ARG A 400 -26.58 29.11 -56.84
N THR A 401 -27.13 28.57 -57.95
CA THR A 401 -27.95 29.19 -59.04
C THR A 401 -27.83 28.30 -60.31
N THR A 402 -28.77 28.06 -61.24
CA THR A 402 -30.16 28.46 -61.53
C THR A 402 -30.69 27.56 -62.68
N ALA A 403 -32.00 27.24 -62.66
CA ALA A 403 -32.97 27.04 -63.76
C ALA A 403 -32.58 26.34 -65.10
N HIS A 404 -33.29 25.25 -65.48
CA HIS A 404 -34.39 25.26 -66.48
C HIS A 404 -34.81 23.85 -67.01
N GLN A 405 -36.13 23.65 -67.05
CA GLN A 405 -36.99 22.98 -68.06
C GLN A 405 -36.89 21.48 -68.44
N ARG A 406 -38.11 20.88 -68.47
CA ARG A 406 -38.68 19.85 -69.38
C ARG A 406 -38.03 18.44 -69.31
N SER A 407 -38.73 17.31 -69.39
CA SER A 407 -40.09 16.95 -69.83
C SER A 407 -40.30 15.46 -69.52
N SER A 408 -41.50 15.03 -69.14
CA SER A 408 -41.94 13.62 -69.22
C SER A 408 -42.30 13.27 -70.68
N PRO A 409 -42.33 11.98 -71.11
CA PRO A 409 -43.51 11.14 -70.84
C PRO A 409 -43.26 9.64 -70.57
N ARG A 410 -44.29 9.06 -69.94
CA ARG A 410 -44.77 7.66 -69.77
C ARG A 410 -44.79 6.81 -71.07
N PRO A 411 -45.36 5.56 -71.10
CA PRO A 411 -45.51 4.46 -70.11
C PRO A 411 -45.17 3.07 -70.74
N ASP A 412 -45.39 1.96 -70.01
CA ASP A 412 -46.44 0.95 -70.29
C ASP A 412 -46.03 -0.51 -69.93
N GLY A 413 -47.02 -1.33 -69.56
CA GLY A 413 -46.91 -2.80 -69.70
C GLY A 413 -47.02 -3.71 -68.46
N ARG A 414 -48.26 -3.89 -67.97
CA ARG A 414 -48.97 -5.15 -67.57
C ARG A 414 -48.18 -6.33 -66.92
N ARG A 415 -48.53 -6.86 -65.73
CA ARG A 415 -49.77 -7.51 -65.20
C ARG A 415 -49.89 -9.03 -65.51
N GLY A 416 -49.97 -9.84 -64.45
CA GLY A 416 -50.46 -11.23 -64.38
C GLY A 416 -49.75 -12.01 -63.26
N SER A 417 -50.31 -12.30 -62.06
CA SER A 417 -51.43 -13.22 -61.74
C SER A 417 -51.12 -14.65 -62.24
N ARG A 418 -51.14 -15.76 -61.48
CA ARG A 418 -51.99 -16.15 -60.35
C ARG A 418 -51.58 -17.56 -59.84
N THR A 419 -51.69 -17.77 -58.52
CA THR A 419 -52.25 -18.96 -57.80
C THR A 419 -51.65 -20.38 -57.79
N ASN A 420 -51.78 -20.92 -56.57
CA ASN A 420 -51.98 -22.32 -56.11
C ASN A 420 -50.76 -23.24 -56.11
N GLY A 421 -50.51 -24.05 -55.07
CA GLY A 421 -51.24 -24.33 -53.84
C GLY A 421 -50.85 -25.73 -53.32
N HIS A 422 -50.97 -25.92 -52.00
CA HIS A 422 -51.00 -27.20 -51.27
C HIS A 422 -49.72 -28.07 -51.25
N ALA A 423 -49.43 -28.92 -50.28
CA ALA A 423 -49.76 -29.14 -48.85
C ALA A 423 -49.06 -30.46 -48.46
N THR A 424 -48.95 -30.75 -47.16
CA THR A 424 -48.64 -32.05 -46.48
C THR A 424 -47.20 -32.30 -46.05
N LYS A 425 -46.91 -32.97 -44.93
CA LYS A 425 -47.58 -33.20 -43.62
C LYS A 425 -46.53 -33.90 -42.74
N ALA A 426 -46.53 -33.57 -41.45
CA ALA A 426 -46.13 -34.34 -40.27
C ALA A 426 -45.00 -35.40 -40.35
N ARG A 427 -44.03 -35.28 -39.44
CA ARG A 427 -44.09 -35.98 -38.15
C ARG A 427 -43.27 -35.26 -37.07
#